data_AF-A0A4Q4XY20-F1
#
_entry.id   AF-A0A4Q4XY20-F1
#
_cell.length_a   1.000
_cell.length_b   1.000
_cell.length_c   1.000
_cell.angle_alpha   90.00
_cell.angle_beta   90.00
_cell.angle_gamma   90.00
#
_symmetry.space_group_name_H-M   'P 1'
#
loop_
_entity.id
_entity.type
_entity.pdbx_description
1 polymer ?
#
loop_
_entity_poly.entity_id
_entity_poly.type
_entity_poly.pdbx_seq_one_letter_code
_entity_poly.pdbx_strand_id
1 'polypeptide(L)'
;MAFHKLVKSSAYYSRFQTKYKRRREGKTDYYARKRLITQAKNKYNAPKYRLVVRFTNRDIICQIVTSEISGDKVFCAAYAHELKAYGIEHGLTNWAAAYATGLLLARRVLKKLGLDEAFTGVEEPDGEYTLTEAAEVDGEERRPFKAFLDVGLARTSTGARVFGAMKGASDGGIFIPHSENRFPGFDIESKELDSETLRKYIFGGHVAEYMETLADDDEERYKSQFQQYIDDDIEADGLEDMYSEAHAAIRADPFKKPESAAPKKSKEEWKAESKKYQTPKSTREEREQRIKAKIAELREDKLASQFSRLMCRLGGKLGPSDKKLQQHRAKHHCHCHQPHQPAANMLVWAPVVTYTTWQAPPPPAAVVRPVVPVVPVQQVVPLVPVQQQQQIVTWPQPSYTIHYHR
;
A
#
# COMPACT_ATOMS: atom_id res chain seq x y z
N MET A 1 -11.78 16.07 -38.17
CA MET A 1 -12.56 15.86 -36.93
C MET A 1 -12.39 14.41 -36.53
N ALA A 2 -11.78 14.12 -35.39
CA ALA A 2 -11.64 12.73 -34.94
C ALA A 2 -13.00 12.24 -34.41
N PHE A 3 -13.56 11.20 -35.03
CA PHE A 3 -14.77 10.54 -34.54
C PHE A 3 -14.42 9.74 -33.27
N HIS A 4 -14.80 10.25 -32.11
CA HIS A 4 -14.66 9.51 -30.86
C HIS A 4 -15.92 8.65 -30.64
N LYS A 5 -15.81 7.33 -30.83
CA LYS A 5 -16.90 6.39 -30.52
C LYS A 5 -17.23 6.47 -29.02
N LEU A 6 -18.50 6.75 -28.68
CA LEU A 6 -18.94 6.78 -27.28
C LEU A 6 -18.94 5.35 -26.71
N VAL A 7 -17.97 5.04 -25.85
CA VAL A 7 -17.81 3.69 -25.26
C VAL A 7 -18.68 3.47 -24.02
N LYS A 8 -18.96 4.53 -23.23
CA LYS A 8 -19.73 4.44 -21.98
C LYS A 8 -20.83 5.51 -21.96
N SER A 9 -22.08 5.09 -21.81
CA SER A 9 -23.25 5.97 -21.75
C SER A 9 -23.67 6.31 -20.32
N SER A 10 -24.54 7.30 -20.15
CA SER A 10 -25.18 7.60 -18.85
C SER A 10 -25.92 6.36 -18.28
N ALA A 11 -26.63 5.64 -19.15
CA ALA A 11 -27.30 4.39 -18.81
C ALA A 11 -26.35 3.30 -18.30
N TYR A 12 -25.13 3.22 -18.85
CA TYR A 12 -24.09 2.32 -18.36
C TYR A 12 -23.73 2.63 -16.90
N TYR A 13 -23.42 3.89 -16.58
CA TYR A 13 -23.02 4.28 -15.22
C TYR A 13 -24.15 4.11 -14.19
N SER A 14 -25.40 4.35 -14.59
CA SER A 14 -26.57 4.12 -13.73
C SER A 14 -26.69 2.66 -13.27
N ARG A 15 -26.29 1.71 -14.13
CA ARG A 15 -26.35 0.25 -13.84
C ARG A 15 -25.02 -0.35 -13.40
N PHE A 16 -23.95 0.44 -13.35
CA PHE A 16 -22.61 -0.08 -13.08
C PHE A 16 -22.40 -0.36 -11.60
N GLN A 17 -22.44 -1.64 -11.22
CA GLN A 17 -22.14 -2.05 -9.85
C GLN A 17 -20.63 -2.12 -9.62
N THR A 18 -20.11 -1.17 -8.83
CA THR A 18 -18.69 -1.17 -8.47
C THR A 18 -18.33 -2.37 -7.59
N LYS A 19 -17.19 -3.00 -7.89
CA LYS A 19 -16.61 -4.04 -7.03
C LYS A 19 -16.02 -3.42 -5.75
N TYR A 20 -15.77 -4.25 -4.73
CA TYR A 20 -15.16 -3.82 -3.48
C TYR A 20 -13.85 -3.03 -3.71
N LYS A 21 -13.57 -2.04 -2.85
CA LYS A 21 -12.43 -1.12 -2.97
C LYS A 21 -11.11 -1.83 -3.29
N ARG A 22 -10.72 -2.82 -2.48
CA ARG A 22 -9.45 -3.58 -2.68
C ARG A 22 -9.43 -4.45 -3.94
N ARG A 23 -10.60 -4.82 -4.49
CA ARG A 23 -10.69 -5.53 -5.78
C ARG A 23 -10.51 -4.55 -6.94
N ARG A 24 -11.04 -3.32 -6.82
CA ARG A 24 -10.79 -2.24 -7.79
C ARG A 24 -9.33 -1.81 -7.82
N GLU A 25 -8.67 -1.82 -6.66
CA GLU A 25 -7.22 -1.58 -6.55
C GLU A 25 -6.35 -2.78 -6.95
N GLY A 26 -6.95 -3.95 -7.22
CA GLY A 26 -6.20 -5.15 -7.59
C GLY A 26 -5.27 -5.69 -6.49
N LYS A 27 -5.58 -5.45 -5.21
CA LYS A 27 -4.71 -5.82 -4.07
C LYS A 27 -5.15 -7.06 -3.31
N THR A 28 -6.36 -7.56 -3.55
CA THR A 28 -6.93 -8.64 -2.75
C THR A 28 -7.83 -9.52 -3.58
N ASP A 29 -7.57 -10.82 -3.51
CA ASP A 29 -8.55 -11.82 -3.87
C ASP A 29 -9.46 -12.12 -2.67
N TYR A 30 -10.74 -11.75 -2.79
CA TYR A 30 -11.73 -11.99 -1.76
C TYR A 30 -12.14 -13.46 -1.65
N TYR A 31 -11.92 -14.26 -2.70
CA TYR A 31 -12.25 -15.68 -2.71
C TYR A 31 -11.31 -16.46 -1.80
N ALA A 32 -10.00 -16.28 -1.97
CA ALA A 32 -8.99 -16.81 -1.03
C ALA A 32 -9.16 -16.23 0.37
N ARG A 33 -9.31 -14.89 0.50
CA ARG A 33 -9.45 -14.23 1.80
C ARG A 33 -10.61 -14.76 2.60
N LYS A 34 -11.79 -14.99 1.98
CA LYS A 34 -12.97 -15.53 2.68
C LYS A 34 -12.64 -16.83 3.41
N ARG A 35 -11.93 -17.76 2.77
CA ARG A 35 -11.54 -19.06 3.38
C ARG A 35 -10.48 -18.92 4.47
N LEU A 36 -9.55 -17.97 4.29
CA LEU A 36 -8.51 -17.71 5.27
C LEU A 36 -9.07 -17.10 6.56
N ILE A 37 -10.06 -16.21 6.47
CA ILE A 37 -10.62 -15.54 7.66
C ILE A 37 -11.74 -16.32 8.34
N THR A 38 -12.52 -17.11 7.60
CA THR A 38 -13.66 -17.83 8.19
C THR A 38 -13.16 -18.84 9.23
N GLN A 39 -13.64 -18.66 10.45
CA GLN A 39 -13.40 -19.55 11.58
C GLN A 39 -14.64 -20.44 11.78
N ALA A 40 -14.42 -21.64 12.30
CA ALA A 40 -15.52 -22.50 12.70
C ALA A 40 -16.33 -21.85 13.84
N LYS A 41 -17.66 -21.81 13.69
CA LYS A 41 -18.53 -21.06 14.62
C LYS A 41 -18.47 -21.57 16.06
N ASN A 42 -18.15 -22.85 16.25
CA ASN A 42 -17.96 -23.48 17.56
C ASN A 42 -16.71 -22.97 18.31
N LYS A 43 -15.79 -22.27 17.64
CA LYS A 43 -14.59 -21.66 18.25
C LYS A 43 -14.83 -20.22 18.70
N TYR A 44 -16.05 -19.69 18.54
CA TYR A 44 -16.48 -18.37 19.00
C TYR A 44 -15.46 -17.26 18.65
N ASN A 45 -14.88 -16.61 19.68
CA ASN A 45 -13.96 -15.49 19.56
C ASN A 45 -12.50 -15.90 19.33
N ALA A 46 -12.19 -17.20 19.20
CA ALA A 46 -10.83 -17.65 18.98
C ALA A 46 -10.30 -17.12 17.63
N PRO A 47 -9.28 -16.24 17.64
CA PRO A 47 -8.79 -15.62 16.43
C PRO A 47 -8.12 -16.64 15.52
N LYS A 48 -8.30 -16.47 14.22
CA LYS A 48 -7.58 -17.23 13.19
C LYS A 48 -6.40 -16.40 12.70
N TYR A 49 -5.19 -16.77 13.14
CA TYR A 49 -3.97 -16.06 12.79
C TYR A 49 -3.53 -16.39 11.36
N ARG A 50 -3.11 -15.35 10.64
CA ARG A 50 -2.61 -15.46 9.27
C ARG A 50 -1.22 -14.86 9.18
N LEU A 51 -0.30 -15.58 8.57
CA LEU A 51 1.01 -15.09 8.17
C LEU A 51 0.87 -14.41 6.81
N VAL A 52 0.79 -13.09 6.80
CA VAL A 52 0.73 -12.27 5.59
C VAL A 52 2.15 -12.02 5.11
N VAL A 53 2.51 -12.60 3.97
CA VAL A 53 3.80 -12.37 3.30
C VAL A 53 3.57 -11.55 2.04
N ARG A 54 4.24 -10.40 1.92
CA ARG A 54 4.15 -9.52 0.75
C ARG A 54 5.54 -9.08 0.31
N PHE A 55 5.77 -9.18 -0.98
CA PHE A 55 6.95 -8.64 -1.62
C PHE A 55 6.60 -7.29 -2.25
N THR A 56 7.39 -6.28 -1.94
CA THR A 56 7.46 -5.05 -2.73
C THR A 56 8.67 -5.16 -3.66
N ASN A 57 8.96 -4.12 -4.45
CA ASN A 57 10.10 -4.17 -5.37
C ASN A 57 11.46 -4.26 -4.66
N ARG A 58 11.57 -3.79 -3.40
CA ARG A 58 12.84 -3.67 -2.68
C ARG A 58 12.78 -4.14 -1.21
N ASP A 59 11.63 -4.66 -0.77
CA ASP A 59 11.43 -5.02 0.63
C ASP A 59 10.46 -6.20 0.75
N ILE A 60 10.63 -6.98 1.81
CA ILE A 60 9.79 -8.12 2.19
C ILE A 60 9.05 -7.74 3.46
N ILE A 61 7.74 -7.98 3.47
CA ILE A 61 6.86 -7.65 4.57
C ILE A 61 6.24 -8.96 5.08
N CYS A 62 6.55 -9.31 6.33
CA CYS A 62 6.00 -10.48 7.00
C CYS A 62 5.23 -10.02 8.25
N GLN A 63 3.94 -10.38 8.33
CA GLN A 63 3.07 -9.94 9.44
C GLN A 63 2.18 -11.08 9.92
N ILE A 64 1.99 -11.18 11.24
CA ILE A 64 0.95 -12.03 11.81
C ILE A 64 -0.29 -11.18 12.06
N VAL A 65 -1.41 -11.57 11.46
CA VAL A 65 -2.62 -10.76 11.39
C VAL A 65 -3.85 -11.55 11.81
N THR A 66 -4.69 -10.95 12.64
CA THR A 66 -6.05 -11.41 12.97
C THR A 66 -7.08 -10.53 12.26
N SER A 67 -8.27 -11.09 12.01
CA SER A 67 -9.37 -10.35 11.40
C SER A 67 -10.42 -9.96 12.41
N GLU A 68 -10.78 -8.68 12.43
CA GLU A 68 -11.93 -8.15 13.15
C GLU A 68 -12.87 -7.38 12.20
N ILE A 69 -14.06 -7.04 12.69
CA ILE A 69 -15.08 -6.31 11.90
C ILE A 69 -14.62 -4.89 11.58
N SER A 70 -13.93 -4.22 12.51
CA SER A 70 -13.38 -2.87 12.31
C SER A 70 -12.24 -2.86 11.28
N GLY A 71 -11.45 -3.93 11.25
CA GLY A 71 -10.27 -4.07 10.40
C GLY A 71 -9.40 -5.23 10.86
N ASP A 72 -8.39 -5.54 10.06
CA ASP A 72 -7.38 -6.52 10.45
C ASP A 72 -6.45 -5.91 11.52
N LYS A 73 -6.19 -6.64 12.61
CA LYS A 73 -5.22 -6.25 13.64
C LYS A 73 -3.91 -7.00 13.42
N VAL A 74 -2.80 -6.26 13.41
CA VAL A 74 -1.46 -6.82 13.31
C VAL A 74 -1.00 -7.19 14.72
N PHE A 75 -0.64 -8.45 14.91
CA PHE A 75 -0.09 -8.95 16.16
C PHE A 75 1.40 -8.61 16.29
N CYS A 76 2.18 -8.99 15.27
CA CYS A 76 3.60 -8.67 15.11
C CYS A 76 3.91 -8.45 13.62
N ALA A 77 4.96 -7.69 13.35
CA ALA A 77 5.49 -7.43 12.01
C ALA A 77 7.01 -7.55 11.99
N ALA A 78 7.55 -7.94 10.85
CA ALA A 78 8.97 -7.92 10.54
C ALA A 78 9.14 -7.50 9.07
N TYR A 79 10.22 -6.80 8.79
CA TYR A 79 10.53 -6.25 7.47
C TYR A 79 11.96 -6.57 7.08
N ALA A 80 12.26 -6.71 5.78
CA ALA A 80 13.62 -7.04 5.35
C ALA A 80 14.61 -5.91 5.61
N HIS A 81 14.20 -4.65 5.55
CA HIS A 81 15.08 -3.52 5.88
C HIS A 81 15.56 -3.50 7.35
N GLU A 82 14.95 -4.30 8.24
CA GLU A 82 15.44 -4.46 9.61
C GLU A 82 16.60 -5.46 9.70
N LEU A 83 16.78 -6.33 8.69
CA LEU A 83 17.85 -7.33 8.65
C LEU A 83 19.25 -6.71 8.65
N LYS A 84 19.38 -5.44 8.23
CA LYS A 84 20.61 -4.66 8.34
C LYS A 84 21.15 -4.58 9.76
N ALA A 85 20.27 -4.57 10.76
CA ALA A 85 20.69 -4.58 12.17
C ALA A 85 21.30 -5.93 12.61
N TYR A 86 21.07 -6.99 11.83
CA TYR A 86 21.49 -8.37 12.10
C TYR A 86 22.64 -8.82 11.19
N GLY A 87 23.28 -7.90 10.44
CA GLY A 87 24.43 -8.22 9.58
C GLY A 87 24.10 -8.45 8.11
N ILE A 88 22.82 -8.48 7.71
CA ILE A 88 22.44 -8.62 6.29
C ILE A 88 22.20 -7.23 5.70
N GLU A 89 23.21 -6.68 5.05
CA GLU A 89 23.16 -5.32 4.49
C GLU A 89 22.53 -5.27 3.09
N HIS A 90 22.87 -6.25 2.24
CA HIS A 90 22.47 -6.33 0.84
C HIS A 90 21.45 -7.45 0.58
N GLY A 91 20.94 -7.51 -0.65
CA GLY A 91 20.16 -8.66 -1.10
C GLY A 91 18.81 -8.84 -0.38
N LEU A 92 18.21 -7.77 0.17
CA LEU A 92 17.00 -7.82 1.01
C LEU A 92 15.72 -8.38 0.37
N THR A 93 15.78 -8.81 -0.89
CA THR A 93 14.65 -9.42 -1.61
C THR A 93 14.94 -10.83 -2.11
N ASN A 94 16.11 -11.42 -1.84
CA ASN A 94 16.43 -12.78 -2.26
C ASN A 94 15.67 -13.84 -1.42
N TRP A 95 15.92 -15.11 -1.70
CA TRP A 95 15.25 -16.21 -0.98
C TRP A 95 15.74 -16.29 0.48
N ALA A 96 17.04 -16.13 0.71
CA ALA A 96 17.67 -16.12 2.04
C ALA A 96 17.14 -15.01 2.97
N ALA A 97 16.96 -13.79 2.45
CA ALA A 97 16.33 -12.68 3.17
C ALA A 97 14.86 -12.96 3.47
N ALA A 98 14.14 -13.63 2.56
CA ALA A 98 12.77 -14.06 2.84
C ALA A 98 12.74 -15.04 4.02
N TYR A 99 13.64 -16.02 4.03
CA TYR A 99 13.81 -16.95 5.15
C TYR A 99 14.12 -16.21 6.46
N ALA A 100 15.14 -15.36 6.48
CA ALA A 100 15.55 -14.59 7.66
C ALA A 100 14.41 -13.69 8.19
N THR A 101 13.64 -13.02 7.32
CA THR A 101 12.48 -12.22 7.76
C THR A 101 11.35 -13.07 8.36
N GLY A 102 11.15 -14.29 7.85
CA GLY A 102 10.22 -15.26 8.42
C GLY A 102 10.64 -15.70 9.82
N LEU A 103 11.93 -16.04 9.98
CA LEU A 103 12.54 -16.42 11.25
C LEU A 103 12.43 -15.28 12.28
N LEU A 104 12.76 -14.06 11.87
CA LEU A 104 12.65 -12.86 12.71
C LEU A 104 11.22 -12.64 13.21
N LEU A 105 10.23 -12.79 12.34
CA LEU A 105 8.82 -12.67 12.74
C LEU A 105 8.43 -13.76 13.74
N ALA A 106 8.86 -15.00 13.52
CA ALA A 106 8.56 -16.12 14.39
C ALA A 106 9.10 -15.91 15.81
N ARG A 107 10.39 -15.55 15.94
CA ARG A 107 11.00 -15.25 17.24
C ARG A 107 10.35 -14.08 17.96
N ARG A 108 9.97 -13.02 17.25
CA ARG A 108 9.21 -11.90 17.86
C ARG A 108 7.87 -12.32 18.42
N VAL A 109 7.17 -13.21 17.72
CA VAL A 109 5.85 -13.68 18.11
C VAL A 109 5.95 -14.56 19.34
N LEU A 110 6.89 -15.52 19.35
CA LEU A 110 7.11 -16.41 20.48
C LEU A 110 7.60 -15.66 21.72
N LYS A 111 8.57 -14.75 21.58
CA LYS A 111 9.07 -13.91 22.68
C LYS A 111 7.98 -13.00 23.26
N LYS A 112 7.05 -12.51 22.42
CA LYS A 112 5.90 -11.72 22.88
C LYS A 112 4.86 -12.56 23.62
N LEU A 113 4.76 -13.85 23.31
CA LEU A 113 3.84 -14.80 23.95
C LEU A 113 4.47 -15.53 25.16
N GLY A 114 5.78 -15.39 25.38
CA GLY A 114 6.52 -16.16 26.39
C GLY A 114 6.64 -17.64 26.06
N LEU A 115 6.76 -17.96 24.76
CA LEU A 115 6.85 -19.33 24.22
C LEU A 115 8.18 -19.57 23.48
N ASP A 116 9.17 -18.72 23.71
CA ASP A 116 10.47 -18.73 23.03
C ASP A 116 11.36 -19.90 23.48
N GLU A 117 11.39 -20.22 24.77
CA GLU A 117 12.16 -21.35 25.31
C GLU A 117 11.49 -22.70 25.00
N ALA A 118 10.15 -22.73 25.01
CA ALA A 118 9.37 -23.94 24.77
C ALA A 118 9.41 -24.43 23.31
N PHE A 119 9.46 -23.50 22.36
CA PHE A 119 9.45 -23.81 20.93
C PHE A 119 10.65 -23.15 20.26
N THR A 120 11.84 -23.72 20.50
CA THR A 120 13.07 -23.31 19.84
C THR A 120 13.06 -23.66 18.36
N GLY A 121 12.26 -24.61 17.90
CA GLY A 121 12.20 -24.98 16.47
C GLY A 121 13.51 -25.62 16.01
N VAL A 122 13.86 -25.44 14.73
CA VAL A 122 15.11 -25.98 14.17
C VAL A 122 16.22 -24.94 14.38
N GLU A 123 17.32 -25.32 15.03
CA GLU A 123 18.45 -24.41 15.30
C GLU A 123 19.37 -24.28 14.08
N GLU A 124 19.74 -25.42 13.51
CA GLU A 124 20.59 -25.55 12.33
C GLU A 124 19.72 -25.90 11.11
N PRO A 125 19.55 -24.99 10.14
CA PRO A 125 18.64 -25.22 9.03
C PRO A 125 19.27 -26.12 7.97
N ASP A 126 19.13 -27.43 8.16
CA ASP A 126 19.64 -28.46 7.22
C ASP A 126 18.78 -28.62 5.96
N GLY A 127 17.70 -27.87 5.84
CA GLY A 127 16.76 -27.98 4.72
C GLY A 127 15.79 -29.16 4.84
N GLU A 128 15.79 -29.90 5.94
CA GLU A 128 14.81 -30.97 6.15
C GLU A 128 13.39 -30.41 6.34
N TYR A 129 12.40 -31.14 5.82
CA TYR A 129 11.00 -30.84 6.02
C TYR A 129 10.54 -31.33 7.41
N THR A 130 10.43 -30.39 8.34
CA THR A 130 9.88 -30.64 9.68
C THR A 130 8.77 -29.66 10.01
N LEU A 131 7.79 -30.13 10.79
CA LEU A 131 6.75 -29.31 11.38
C LEU A 131 6.96 -29.26 12.89
N THR A 132 6.72 -28.11 13.48
CA THR A 132 6.78 -27.96 14.94
C THR A 132 5.62 -28.73 15.57
N GLU A 133 5.95 -29.77 16.33
CA GLU A 133 4.96 -30.59 17.03
C GLU A 133 4.57 -29.97 18.39
N ALA A 134 3.62 -30.60 19.09
CA ALA A 134 3.30 -30.20 20.46
C ALA A 134 4.45 -30.59 21.39
N ALA A 135 4.79 -29.69 22.32
CA ALA A 135 5.84 -29.93 23.31
C ALA A 135 5.21 -29.99 24.70
N GLU A 136 5.71 -30.88 25.54
CA GLU A 136 5.41 -30.89 26.96
C GLU A 136 6.24 -29.80 27.65
N VAL A 137 5.56 -28.82 28.25
CA VAL A 137 6.19 -27.73 28.99
C VAL A 137 5.60 -27.74 30.39
N ASP A 138 6.45 -27.87 31.41
CA ASP A 138 6.04 -27.91 32.82
C ASP A 138 5.03 -29.03 33.17
N GLY A 139 5.07 -30.16 32.45
CA GLY A 139 4.13 -31.29 32.64
C GLY A 139 2.74 -31.09 32.01
N GLU A 140 2.54 -30.01 31.24
CA GLU A 140 1.34 -29.79 30.43
C GLU A 140 1.69 -29.74 28.93
N GLU A 141 0.93 -30.45 28.10
CA GLU A 141 1.07 -30.39 26.64
C GLU A 141 0.66 -29.00 26.12
N ARG A 142 1.63 -28.18 25.72
CA ARG A 142 1.38 -26.90 25.06
C ARG A 142 1.36 -27.09 23.55
N ARG A 143 0.36 -26.47 22.91
CA ARG A 143 0.23 -26.49 21.45
C ARG A 143 1.03 -25.34 20.85
N PRO A 144 1.78 -25.56 19.76
CA PRO A 144 2.54 -24.50 19.13
C PRO A 144 1.62 -23.42 18.55
N PHE A 145 2.16 -22.21 18.42
CA PHE A 145 1.40 -21.10 17.87
C PHE A 145 1.07 -21.38 16.40
N LYS A 146 -0.24 -21.50 16.09
CA LYS A 146 -0.68 -21.84 14.73
C LYS A 146 -0.99 -20.61 13.89
N ALA A 147 -0.37 -20.50 12.72
CA ALA A 147 -0.66 -19.49 11.71
C ALA A 147 -0.89 -20.09 10.32
N PHE A 148 -1.74 -19.45 9.51
CA PHE A 148 -2.00 -19.87 8.12
C PHE A 148 -1.36 -18.91 7.13
N LEU A 149 -0.65 -19.42 6.12
CA LEU A 149 -0.03 -18.58 5.10
C LEU A 149 -1.10 -17.84 4.26
N ASP A 150 -0.98 -16.52 4.19
CA ASP A 150 -1.75 -15.63 3.30
C ASP A 150 -0.79 -15.12 2.21
N VAL A 151 -0.83 -15.78 1.05
CA VAL A 151 -0.04 -15.45 -0.16
C VAL A 151 -0.60 -14.22 -0.90
N GLY A 152 -1.88 -13.90 -0.68
CA GLY A 152 -2.56 -12.80 -1.36
C GLY A 152 -2.77 -13.08 -2.85
N LEU A 153 -2.05 -12.33 -3.70
CA LEU A 153 -2.11 -12.43 -5.16
C LEU A 153 -0.83 -13.00 -5.77
N ALA A 154 0.18 -13.32 -4.94
CA ALA A 154 1.40 -13.92 -5.45
C ALA A 154 1.10 -15.32 -6.02
N ARG A 155 1.81 -15.66 -7.11
CA ARG A 155 1.66 -16.96 -7.76
C ARG A 155 2.30 -18.03 -6.88
N THR A 156 1.59 -19.12 -6.66
CA THR A 156 2.10 -20.30 -5.95
C THR A 156 2.83 -21.22 -6.92
N SER A 157 4.07 -20.87 -7.26
CA SER A 157 5.01 -21.72 -8.02
C SER A 157 6.02 -22.38 -7.08
N THR A 158 6.58 -23.51 -7.51
CA THR A 158 7.73 -24.14 -6.83
C THR A 158 8.91 -23.16 -6.81
N GLY A 159 9.65 -23.12 -5.69
CA GLY A 159 10.78 -22.20 -5.51
C GLY A 159 10.41 -20.72 -5.26
N ALA A 160 9.13 -20.37 -5.15
CA ALA A 160 8.75 -18.99 -4.88
C ALA A 160 9.24 -18.51 -3.50
N ARG A 161 9.83 -17.31 -3.45
CA ARG A 161 10.35 -16.68 -2.22
C ARG A 161 9.33 -16.55 -1.08
N VAL A 162 8.03 -16.52 -1.39
CA VAL A 162 6.95 -16.55 -0.39
C VAL A 162 7.06 -17.76 0.53
N PHE A 163 7.46 -18.90 -0.03
CA PHE A 163 7.65 -20.14 0.72
C PHE A 163 8.96 -20.13 1.53
N GLY A 164 9.97 -19.34 1.14
CA GLY A 164 11.15 -19.10 1.97
C GLY A 164 10.79 -18.41 3.30
N ALA A 165 9.97 -17.35 3.25
CA ALA A 165 9.46 -16.70 4.46
C ALA A 165 8.56 -17.61 5.30
N MET A 166 7.81 -18.52 4.66
CA MET A 166 7.05 -19.54 5.37
C MET A 166 7.96 -20.55 6.07
N LYS A 167 9.03 -21.02 5.40
CA LYS A 167 9.99 -21.99 5.94
C LYS A 167 10.75 -21.40 7.12
N GLY A 168 11.26 -20.18 7.01
CA GLY A 168 11.91 -19.49 8.13
C GLY A 168 10.97 -19.25 9.31
N ALA A 169 9.69 -18.96 9.06
CA ALA A 169 8.71 -18.84 10.14
C ALA A 169 8.40 -20.20 10.81
N SER A 170 8.39 -21.29 10.04
CA SER A 170 8.22 -22.66 10.55
C SER A 170 9.41 -23.09 11.41
N ASP A 171 10.63 -22.95 10.89
CA ASP A 171 11.87 -23.28 11.59
C ASP A 171 12.08 -22.40 12.82
N GLY A 172 11.49 -21.21 12.82
CA GLY A 172 11.44 -20.30 13.96
C GLY A 172 10.51 -20.72 15.11
N GLY A 173 9.81 -21.86 15.02
CA GLY A 173 8.97 -22.40 16.08
C GLY A 173 7.46 -22.15 15.92
N ILE A 174 7.01 -21.53 14.83
CA ILE A 174 5.58 -21.34 14.55
C ILE A 174 5.04 -22.53 13.75
N PHE A 175 3.91 -23.08 14.18
CA PHE A 175 3.23 -24.11 13.42
C PHE A 175 2.48 -23.52 12.22
N ILE A 176 3.03 -23.72 11.03
CA ILE A 176 2.38 -23.39 9.76
C ILE A 176 2.10 -24.70 9.02
N PRO A 177 0.83 -25.07 8.80
CA PRO A 177 0.52 -26.29 8.06
C PRO A 177 0.88 -26.09 6.58
N HIS A 178 1.87 -26.83 6.09
CA HIS A 178 2.33 -26.81 4.70
C HIS A 178 2.77 -28.20 4.23
N SER A 179 3.24 -28.30 2.99
CA SER A 179 3.80 -29.51 2.38
C SER A 179 5.08 -29.13 1.64
N GLU A 180 5.98 -30.09 1.44
CA GLU A 180 7.30 -29.86 0.84
C GLU A 180 7.28 -29.54 -0.66
N ASN A 181 6.18 -29.85 -1.36
CA ASN A 181 6.02 -29.77 -2.81
C ASN A 181 6.28 -28.39 -3.47
N ARG A 182 6.46 -27.33 -2.68
CA ARG A 182 6.64 -25.95 -3.16
C ARG A 182 8.01 -25.37 -2.85
N PHE A 183 8.87 -26.10 -2.15
CA PHE A 183 10.24 -25.68 -1.88
C PHE A 183 11.13 -25.79 -3.12
N PRO A 184 12.19 -24.96 -3.22
CA PRO A 184 13.26 -25.21 -4.19
C PRO A 184 13.91 -26.57 -3.88
N GLY A 185 14.30 -27.31 -4.92
CA GLY A 185 14.82 -28.67 -4.79
C GLY A 185 13.75 -29.78 -4.81
N PHE A 186 12.45 -29.43 -4.84
CA PHE A 186 11.40 -30.45 -4.99
C PHE A 186 11.29 -30.91 -6.44
N ASP A 187 11.51 -32.20 -6.68
CA ASP A 187 11.30 -32.82 -7.97
C ASP A 187 9.85 -33.34 -8.11
N ILE A 188 9.22 -33.03 -9.24
CA ILE A 188 7.83 -33.37 -9.52
C ILE A 188 7.70 -34.86 -9.90
N GLU A 189 8.74 -35.44 -10.49
CA GLU A 189 8.71 -36.83 -10.97
C GLU A 189 8.93 -37.82 -9.82
N SER A 190 10.03 -37.68 -9.09
CA SER A 190 10.33 -38.50 -7.91
C SER A 190 9.44 -38.17 -6.71
N LYS A 191 8.89 -36.95 -6.64
CA LYS A 191 8.16 -36.40 -5.47
C LYS A 191 9.00 -36.33 -4.20
N GLU A 192 10.32 -36.23 -4.36
CA GLU A 192 11.27 -36.12 -3.27
C GLU A 192 11.81 -34.69 -3.19
N LEU A 193 12.06 -34.23 -1.96
CA LEU A 193 12.70 -32.96 -1.69
C LEU A 193 14.20 -33.20 -1.54
N ASP A 194 14.99 -32.54 -2.38
CA ASP A 194 16.42 -32.43 -2.15
C ASP A 194 16.70 -31.38 -1.04
N SER A 195 17.04 -31.87 0.16
CA SER A 195 17.36 -31.04 1.32
C SER A 195 18.62 -30.22 1.12
N GLU A 196 19.60 -30.71 0.34
CA GLU A 196 20.86 -30.01 0.08
C GLU A 196 20.61 -28.75 -0.75
N THR A 197 19.81 -28.87 -1.83
CA THR A 197 19.38 -27.71 -2.60
C THR A 197 18.59 -26.74 -1.74
N LEU A 198 17.69 -27.20 -0.86
CA LEU A 198 16.94 -26.29 0.01
C LEU A 198 17.87 -25.54 1.00
N ARG A 199 18.83 -26.24 1.62
CA ARG A 199 19.86 -25.65 2.49
C ARG A 199 20.64 -24.56 1.76
N LYS A 200 21.08 -24.85 0.53
CA LYS A 200 21.77 -23.88 -0.33
C LYS A 200 20.94 -22.63 -0.63
N TYR A 201 19.62 -22.75 -0.77
CA TYR A 201 18.75 -21.58 -0.94
C TYR A 201 18.58 -20.75 0.35
N ILE A 202 18.58 -21.40 1.52
CA ILE A 202 18.50 -20.75 2.85
C ILE A 202 19.71 -19.84 3.06
N PHE A 203 20.92 -20.33 2.79
CA PHE A 203 22.18 -19.59 2.97
C PHE A 203 22.61 -18.77 1.75
N GLY A 204 21.76 -18.66 0.73
CA GLY A 204 22.06 -17.81 -0.43
C GLY A 204 23.13 -18.36 -1.38
N GLY A 205 23.44 -19.65 -1.35
CA GLY A 205 24.42 -20.28 -2.24
C GLY A 205 24.10 -20.14 -3.74
N HIS A 206 22.82 -20.03 -4.11
CA HIS A 206 22.41 -19.70 -5.49
C HIS A 206 22.82 -18.27 -5.92
N VAL A 207 22.99 -17.36 -4.97
CA VAL A 207 23.53 -16.02 -5.22
C VAL A 207 25.05 -16.08 -5.29
N ALA A 208 25.69 -16.85 -4.41
CA ALA A 208 27.14 -17.08 -4.43
C ALA A 208 27.60 -17.69 -5.76
N GLU A 209 26.96 -18.76 -6.23
CA GLU A 209 27.27 -19.35 -7.54
C GLU A 209 27.03 -18.37 -8.70
N TYR A 210 26.02 -17.51 -8.58
CA TYR A 210 25.78 -16.49 -9.61
C TYR A 210 26.84 -15.37 -9.58
N MET A 211 27.42 -15.10 -8.40
CA MET A 211 28.55 -14.19 -8.27
C MET A 211 29.81 -14.78 -8.90
N GLU A 212 30.14 -16.04 -8.62
CA GLU A 212 31.28 -16.76 -9.20
C GLU A 212 31.19 -16.86 -10.72
N THR A 213 30.06 -17.34 -11.23
CA THR A 213 29.86 -17.47 -12.69
C THR A 213 29.97 -16.14 -13.42
N LEU A 214 29.45 -15.05 -12.84
CA LEU A 214 29.58 -13.73 -13.45
C LEU A 214 30.99 -13.13 -13.32
N ALA A 215 31.72 -13.44 -12.24
CA ALA A 215 33.10 -13.00 -12.09
C ALA A 215 34.01 -13.63 -13.17
N ASP A 216 33.73 -14.88 -13.55
CA ASP A 216 34.48 -15.60 -14.58
C ASP A 216 34.03 -15.24 -16.02
N ASP A 217 32.72 -15.14 -16.27
CA ASP A 217 32.16 -14.97 -17.62
C ASP A 217 32.08 -13.50 -18.08
N ASP A 218 31.65 -12.57 -17.20
CA ASP A 218 31.31 -11.18 -17.57
C ASP A 218 31.46 -10.22 -16.38
N GLU A 219 32.69 -9.69 -16.24
CA GLU A 219 33.04 -8.75 -15.17
C GLU A 219 32.25 -7.43 -15.23
N GLU A 220 31.80 -6.99 -16.41
CA GLU A 220 30.99 -5.76 -16.53
C GLU A 220 29.61 -5.96 -15.89
N ARG A 221 28.98 -7.12 -16.14
CA ARG A 221 27.71 -7.47 -15.47
C ARG A 221 27.89 -7.65 -13.99
N TYR A 222 28.97 -8.28 -13.55
CA TYR A 222 29.30 -8.44 -12.14
C TYR A 222 29.37 -7.08 -11.42
N LYS A 223 30.17 -6.14 -11.96
CA LYS A 223 30.26 -4.77 -11.43
C LYS A 223 28.92 -4.05 -11.38
N SER A 224 28.08 -4.21 -12.40
CA SER A 224 26.78 -3.53 -12.46
C SER A 224 25.75 -4.05 -11.46
N GLN A 225 25.69 -5.37 -11.23
CA GLN A 225 24.67 -6.01 -10.40
C GLN A 225 25.10 -6.10 -8.93
N PHE A 226 26.38 -6.36 -8.70
CA PHE A 226 26.96 -6.58 -7.37
C PHE A 226 27.81 -5.41 -6.88
N GLN A 227 27.65 -4.22 -7.48
CA GLN A 227 28.33 -2.97 -7.06
C GLN A 227 28.41 -2.83 -5.53
N GLN A 228 27.29 -3.02 -4.83
CA GLN A 228 27.24 -2.86 -3.38
C GLN A 228 28.03 -3.94 -2.62
N TYR A 229 28.09 -5.17 -3.15
CA TYR A 229 28.90 -6.23 -2.54
C TYR A 229 30.39 -5.95 -2.72
N ILE A 230 30.77 -5.36 -3.86
CA ILE A 230 32.15 -4.94 -4.12
C ILE A 230 32.53 -3.75 -3.22
N ASP A 231 31.63 -2.78 -3.05
CA ASP A 231 31.89 -1.60 -2.23
C ASP A 231 32.13 -1.94 -0.74
N ASP A 232 31.51 -3.04 -0.26
CA ASP A 232 31.61 -3.52 1.13
C ASP A 232 32.51 -4.79 1.27
N ASP A 233 33.29 -5.13 0.24
CA ASP A 233 34.25 -6.26 0.19
C ASP A 233 33.65 -7.64 0.57
N ILE A 234 32.42 -7.92 0.12
CA ILE A 234 31.73 -9.20 0.37
C ILE A 234 31.88 -10.13 -0.84
N GLU A 235 32.65 -11.20 -0.66
CA GLU A 235 32.86 -12.25 -1.66
C GLU A 235 31.80 -13.37 -1.58
N ALA A 236 31.77 -14.25 -2.59
CA ALA A 236 30.79 -15.34 -2.70
C ALA A 236 30.85 -16.31 -1.51
N ASP A 237 32.06 -16.68 -1.07
CA ASP A 237 32.30 -17.59 0.05
C ASP A 237 31.79 -17.03 1.39
N GLY A 238 31.83 -15.71 1.57
CA GLY A 238 31.40 -15.05 2.81
C GLY A 238 29.89 -14.96 3.01
N LEU A 239 29.08 -15.31 1.99
CA LEU A 239 27.62 -15.21 2.06
C LEU A 239 27.00 -16.21 3.05
N GLU A 240 27.49 -17.45 3.10
CA GLU A 240 26.95 -18.49 3.98
C GLU A 240 27.16 -18.12 5.45
N ASP A 241 28.35 -17.64 5.79
CA ASP A 241 28.71 -17.18 7.14
C ASP A 241 27.86 -15.98 7.56
N MET A 242 27.70 -14.98 6.69
CA MET A 242 26.85 -13.81 6.95
C MET A 242 25.41 -14.20 7.31
N TYR A 243 24.81 -15.15 6.57
CA TYR A 243 23.44 -15.61 6.89
C TYR A 243 23.39 -16.44 8.16
N SER A 244 24.39 -17.28 8.42
CA SER A 244 24.51 -18.08 9.65
C SER A 244 24.58 -17.20 10.90
N GLU A 245 25.46 -16.20 10.88
CA GLU A 245 25.59 -15.20 11.94
C GLU A 245 24.30 -14.39 12.14
N ALA A 246 23.65 -14.00 11.03
CA ALA A 246 22.38 -13.28 11.11
C ALA A 246 21.27 -14.14 11.75
N HIS A 247 21.21 -15.44 11.45
CA HIS A 247 20.24 -16.35 12.06
C HIS A 247 20.48 -16.49 13.57
N ALA A 248 21.74 -16.59 14.00
CA ALA A 248 22.10 -16.60 15.41
C ALA A 248 21.74 -15.27 16.10
N ALA A 249 22.06 -14.13 15.48
CA ALA A 249 21.75 -12.79 15.99
C ALA A 249 20.23 -12.56 16.12
N ILE A 250 19.44 -13.05 15.16
CA ILE A 250 17.97 -12.99 15.21
C ILE A 250 17.41 -13.80 16.38
N ARG A 251 17.97 -14.97 16.66
CA ARG A 251 17.56 -15.81 17.81
C ARG A 251 17.93 -15.17 19.14
N ALA A 252 19.12 -14.59 19.25
CA ALA A 252 19.55 -13.88 20.46
C ALA A 252 18.62 -12.70 20.79
N ASP A 253 18.45 -11.77 19.84
CA ASP A 253 17.68 -10.54 20.09
C ASP A 253 16.76 -10.13 18.93
N PRO A 254 15.53 -10.68 18.88
CA PRO A 254 14.62 -10.42 17.77
C PRO A 254 14.06 -8.99 17.73
N PHE A 255 14.31 -8.14 18.73
CA PHE A 255 13.83 -6.75 18.80
C PHE A 255 14.92 -5.70 18.52
N LYS A 256 16.10 -6.12 18.05
CA LYS A 256 17.19 -5.21 17.66
C LYS A 256 16.69 -4.26 16.57
N LYS A 257 16.91 -2.95 16.78
CA LYS A 257 16.52 -1.89 15.84
C LYS A 257 17.77 -1.37 15.12
N PRO A 258 17.67 -1.02 13.83
CA PRO A 258 18.79 -0.38 13.13
C PRO A 258 19.08 0.99 13.74
N GLU A 259 20.35 1.29 13.95
CA GLU A 259 20.81 2.60 14.36
C GLU A 259 20.64 3.56 13.18
N SER A 260 19.74 4.53 13.31
CA SER A 260 19.60 5.59 12.31
C SER A 260 20.25 6.85 12.85
N ALA A 261 21.33 7.30 12.21
CA ALA A 261 22.06 8.53 12.59
C ALA A 261 21.24 9.83 12.40
N ALA A 262 20.12 9.78 11.68
CA ALA A 262 19.27 10.95 11.43
C ALA A 262 18.20 11.15 12.53
N PRO A 263 17.95 12.39 12.98
CA PRO A 263 16.88 12.68 13.92
C PRO A 263 15.52 12.34 13.31
N LYS A 264 14.74 11.49 14.00
CA LYS A 264 13.39 11.12 13.54
C LYS A 264 12.45 12.29 13.76
N LYS A 265 12.02 12.93 12.66
CA LYS A 265 10.98 13.97 12.67
C LYS A 265 9.69 13.46 13.32
N SER A 266 9.03 14.33 14.08
CA SER A 266 7.78 13.97 14.76
C SER A 266 6.62 13.77 13.78
N LYS A 267 5.55 13.09 14.24
CA LYS A 267 4.34 12.87 13.42
C LYS A 267 3.68 14.19 13.02
N GLU A 268 3.77 15.21 13.86
CA GLU A 268 3.19 16.52 13.62
C GLU A 268 3.98 17.28 12.55
N GLU A 269 5.31 17.22 12.60
CA GLU A 269 6.18 17.77 11.56
C GLU A 269 5.92 17.14 10.19
N TRP A 270 5.85 15.80 10.11
CA TRP A 270 5.54 15.11 8.86
C TRP A 270 4.16 15.49 8.30
N LYS A 271 3.17 15.70 9.18
CA LYS A 271 1.82 16.12 8.79
C LYS A 271 1.82 17.55 8.25
N ALA A 272 2.60 18.45 8.86
CA ALA A 272 2.76 19.81 8.38
C ALA A 272 3.47 19.84 7.02
N GLU A 273 4.54 19.07 6.85
CA GLU A 273 5.28 18.98 5.59
C GLU A 273 4.40 18.41 4.45
N SER A 274 3.69 17.31 4.70
CA SER A 274 2.84 16.67 3.70
C SER A 274 1.69 17.56 3.23
N LYS A 275 1.13 18.39 4.12
CA LYS A 275 0.02 19.30 3.79
C LYS A 275 0.41 20.38 2.78
N LYS A 276 1.67 20.79 2.72
CA LYS A 276 2.16 21.81 1.77
C LYS A 276 1.94 21.39 0.31
N TYR A 277 2.05 20.10 0.02
CA TYR A 277 1.91 19.53 -1.32
C TYR A 277 0.48 19.09 -1.64
N GLN A 278 -0.43 19.11 -0.66
CA GLN A 278 -1.81 18.69 -0.86
C GLN A 278 -2.64 19.86 -1.40
N THR A 279 -3.18 19.71 -2.61
CA THR A 279 -4.11 20.70 -3.17
C THR A 279 -5.50 20.57 -2.51
N PRO A 280 -6.00 21.63 -1.85
CA PRO A 280 -7.34 21.61 -1.28
C PRO A 280 -8.39 21.61 -2.39
N LYS A 281 -9.55 21.04 -2.10
CA LYS A 281 -10.70 21.15 -3.01
C LYS A 281 -11.19 22.60 -2.98
N SER A 282 -11.32 23.20 -4.15
CA SER A 282 -11.88 24.54 -4.27
C SER A 282 -13.29 24.63 -3.69
N THR A 283 -13.62 25.78 -3.13
CA THR A 283 -14.95 26.05 -2.59
C THR A 283 -15.98 26.13 -3.72
N ARG A 284 -17.27 26.15 -3.37
CA ARG A 284 -18.34 26.30 -4.35
C ARG A 284 -18.29 27.68 -5.01
N GLU A 285 -18.07 28.73 -4.23
CA GLU A 285 -18.04 30.13 -4.69
C GLU A 285 -16.89 30.36 -5.67
N GLU A 286 -15.68 29.90 -5.36
CA GLU A 286 -14.52 29.96 -6.26
C GLU A 286 -14.76 29.20 -7.59
N ARG A 287 -15.54 28.11 -7.54
CA ARG A 287 -15.92 27.37 -8.75
C ARG A 287 -16.92 28.16 -9.59
N GLU A 288 -17.92 28.76 -8.95
CA GLU A 288 -18.92 29.58 -9.64
C GLU A 288 -18.28 30.83 -10.27
N GLN A 289 -17.36 31.50 -9.55
CA GLN A 289 -16.61 32.64 -10.08
C GLN A 289 -15.75 32.25 -11.29
N ARG A 290 -15.03 31.12 -11.22
CA ARG A 290 -14.26 30.60 -12.38
C ARG A 290 -15.14 30.26 -13.56
N ILE A 291 -16.33 29.69 -13.33
CA ILE A 291 -17.29 29.42 -14.41
C ILE A 291 -17.77 30.73 -15.04
N LYS A 292 -18.13 31.73 -14.24
CA LYS A 292 -18.56 33.05 -14.74
C LYS A 292 -17.48 33.74 -15.55
N ALA A 293 -16.25 33.79 -15.03
CA ALA A 293 -15.10 34.36 -15.73
C ALA A 293 -14.85 33.65 -17.07
N LYS A 294 -14.89 32.31 -17.07
CA LYS A 294 -14.68 31.51 -18.29
C LYS A 294 -15.80 31.66 -19.32
N ILE A 295 -17.05 31.83 -18.89
CA ILE A 295 -18.17 32.13 -19.79
C ILE A 295 -18.00 33.51 -20.43
N ALA A 296 -17.55 34.51 -19.67
CA ALA A 296 -17.30 35.86 -20.18
C ALA A 296 -16.20 35.86 -21.25
N GLU A 297 -15.05 35.26 -20.93
CA GLU A 297 -13.92 35.09 -21.86
C GLU A 297 -14.33 34.41 -23.17
N LEU A 298 -15.04 33.26 -23.08
CA LEU A 298 -15.51 32.53 -24.26
C LEU A 298 -16.55 33.30 -25.08
N ARG A 299 -17.32 34.20 -24.46
CA ARG A 299 -18.25 35.09 -25.18
C ARG A 299 -17.49 36.14 -25.95
N GLU A 300 -16.47 36.74 -25.36
CA GLU A 300 -15.60 37.74 -26.00
C GLU A 300 -14.83 37.13 -27.19
N ASP A 301 -14.27 35.92 -27.04
CA ASP A 301 -13.61 35.21 -28.14
C ASP A 301 -14.56 34.88 -29.30
N LYS A 302 -15.81 34.50 -28.98
CA LYS A 302 -16.84 34.29 -30.00
C LYS A 302 -17.19 35.58 -30.73
N LEU A 303 -17.32 36.69 -30.02
CA LEU A 303 -17.56 38.00 -30.63
C LEU A 303 -16.38 38.44 -31.50
N ALA A 304 -15.14 38.29 -31.02
CA ALA A 304 -13.93 38.62 -31.78
C ALA A 304 -13.79 37.78 -33.06
N SER A 305 -14.08 36.48 -32.99
CA SER A 305 -14.04 35.58 -34.16
C SER A 305 -15.21 35.83 -35.13
N GLN A 306 -16.40 36.18 -34.65
CA GLN A 306 -17.51 36.62 -35.49
C GLN A 306 -17.19 37.95 -36.19
N PHE A 307 -16.61 38.91 -35.46
CA PHE A 307 -16.19 40.19 -36.02
C PHE A 307 -15.09 40.01 -37.07
N SER A 308 -14.10 39.16 -36.81
CA SER A 308 -13.06 38.78 -37.78
C SER A 308 -13.65 38.14 -39.04
N ARG A 309 -14.59 37.19 -38.90
CA ARG A 309 -15.27 36.58 -40.06
C ARG A 309 -16.13 37.57 -40.83
N LEU A 310 -16.82 38.48 -40.14
CA LEU A 310 -17.61 39.54 -40.75
C LEU A 310 -16.72 40.48 -41.56
N MET A 311 -15.60 40.93 -40.97
CA MET A 311 -14.61 41.79 -41.64
C MET A 311 -13.95 41.09 -42.84
N CYS A 312 -13.72 39.78 -42.77
CA CYS A 312 -13.20 39.00 -43.89
C CYS A 312 -14.26 38.79 -45.00
N ARG A 313 -15.53 38.64 -44.63
CA ARG A 313 -16.66 38.40 -45.55
C ARG A 313 -17.18 39.68 -46.22
N LEU A 314 -17.04 40.83 -45.56
CA LEU A 314 -17.30 42.15 -46.14
C LEU A 314 -16.18 42.60 -47.12
N GLY A 315 -15.19 41.75 -47.37
CA GLY A 315 -14.22 41.92 -48.45
C GLY A 315 -13.52 43.27 -48.41
N GLY A 316 -12.66 43.50 -47.42
CA GLY A 316 -11.59 44.52 -47.50
C GLY A 316 -11.99 45.92 -47.98
N LYS A 317 -13.21 46.39 -47.72
CA LYS A 317 -13.63 47.77 -48.00
C LYS A 317 -13.77 48.55 -46.70
N LEU A 318 -12.63 48.90 -46.11
CA LEU A 318 -12.54 50.10 -45.29
C LEU A 318 -12.19 51.26 -46.22
N GLY A 319 -13.17 52.14 -46.47
CA GLY A 319 -12.94 53.43 -47.10
C GLY A 319 -11.99 54.32 -46.26
N PRO A 320 -11.33 55.30 -46.88
CA PRO A 320 -10.15 55.96 -46.34
C PRO A 320 -10.50 57.02 -45.29
N SER A 321 -10.84 56.60 -44.07
CA SER A 321 -10.92 57.51 -42.93
C SER A 321 -10.73 56.75 -41.63
N ASP A 322 -9.53 56.20 -41.41
CA ASP A 322 -8.95 55.97 -40.08
C ASP A 322 -7.51 55.44 -40.19
N LYS A 323 -6.64 56.24 -40.81
CA LYS A 323 -5.18 55.99 -40.87
C LYS A 323 -4.44 56.23 -39.54
N LYS A 324 -5.12 56.54 -38.43
CA LYS A 324 -4.48 56.72 -37.11
C LYS A 324 -4.60 55.53 -36.15
N LEU A 325 -5.45 54.53 -36.44
CA LEU A 325 -5.58 53.34 -35.57
C LEU A 325 -4.90 52.07 -36.11
N GLN A 326 -4.28 52.13 -37.29
CA GLN A 326 -3.54 51.00 -37.88
C GLN A 326 -2.09 50.89 -37.40
N GLN A 327 -1.53 51.90 -36.72
CA GLN A 327 -0.14 51.83 -36.23
C GLN A 327 0.03 51.03 -34.92
N HIS A 328 -1.05 50.68 -34.21
CA HIS A 328 -0.96 49.90 -32.96
C HIS A 328 -1.21 48.39 -33.11
N ARG A 329 -1.71 47.91 -34.26
CA ARG A 329 -2.03 46.48 -34.47
C ARG A 329 -1.01 45.69 -35.30
N ALA A 330 0.05 46.32 -35.80
CA ALA A 330 1.08 45.70 -36.63
C ALA A 330 2.31 45.19 -35.86
N LYS A 331 2.18 44.77 -34.60
CA LYS A 331 3.29 44.16 -33.83
C LYS A 331 3.03 42.78 -33.24
N HIS A 332 1.87 42.16 -33.50
CA HIS A 332 1.60 40.80 -33.04
C HIS A 332 1.14 39.88 -34.18
N HIS A 333 2.06 39.62 -35.11
CA HIS A 333 2.09 38.36 -35.84
C HIS A 333 3.40 37.66 -35.54
N CYS A 334 3.27 36.54 -34.82
CA CYS A 334 4.06 35.33 -34.89
C CYS A 334 5.55 35.51 -35.25
N HIS A 335 6.42 35.52 -34.24
CA HIS A 335 7.72 34.89 -34.33
C HIS A 335 8.01 34.15 -33.03
N CYS A 336 8.18 32.84 -33.16
CA CYS A 336 8.83 31.99 -32.18
C CYS A 336 10.26 32.50 -31.96
N HIS A 337 10.56 33.09 -30.81
CA HIS A 337 11.86 33.00 -30.13
C HIS A 337 11.80 33.68 -28.76
N GLN A 338 12.24 32.96 -27.73
CA GLN A 338 12.60 33.56 -26.44
C GLN A 338 13.79 34.50 -26.65
N PRO A 339 13.84 35.63 -25.91
CA PRO A 339 15.01 35.80 -25.05
C PRO A 339 14.73 36.47 -23.70
N HIS A 340 15.55 36.03 -22.74
CA HIS A 340 15.99 36.59 -21.46
C HIS A 340 15.51 37.98 -21.00
N GLN A 341 15.15 38.03 -19.71
CA GLN A 341 14.96 39.25 -18.91
C GLN A 341 16.27 40.04 -18.77
N PRO A 342 16.16 41.37 -18.62
CA PRO A 342 16.87 42.02 -17.53
C PRO A 342 15.98 42.94 -16.70
N ALA A 343 16.36 43.03 -15.43
CA ALA A 343 15.76 43.86 -14.39
C ALA A 343 15.94 45.36 -14.69
N ALA A 344 14.92 46.17 -14.41
CA ALA A 344 15.09 47.57 -14.06
C ALA A 344 13.88 48.11 -13.31
N ASN A 345 14.19 48.68 -12.14
CA ASN A 345 13.40 49.54 -11.27
C ASN A 345 12.29 50.34 -11.95
N MET A 346 11.07 50.27 -11.38
CA MET A 346 10.09 51.35 -11.54
C MET A 346 9.67 51.89 -10.17
N LEU A 347 9.96 53.18 -10.03
CA LEU A 347 9.58 54.04 -8.93
C LEU A 347 8.05 54.13 -8.79
N VAL A 348 7.69 54.18 -7.51
CA VAL A 348 6.37 54.37 -6.92
C VAL A 348 5.72 55.68 -7.36
N TRP A 349 4.49 55.62 -7.88
CA TRP A 349 3.50 56.69 -7.75
C TRP A 349 2.14 56.08 -7.40
N ALA A 350 1.73 56.25 -6.14
CA ALA A 350 0.45 55.82 -5.61
C ALA A 350 -0.62 56.91 -5.82
N PRO A 351 -1.81 56.60 -6.34
CA PRO A 351 -2.96 57.48 -6.21
C PRO A 351 -3.66 57.23 -4.87
N VAL A 352 -3.64 58.25 -4.02
CA VAL A 352 -4.48 58.34 -2.82
C VAL A 352 -5.93 58.53 -3.27
N VAL A 353 -6.78 57.52 -3.03
CA VAL A 353 -8.23 57.64 -3.15
C VAL A 353 -8.84 57.33 -1.79
N THR A 354 -9.31 58.39 -1.12
CA THR A 354 -10.05 58.32 0.14
C THR A 354 -11.46 57.82 -0.12
N TYR A 355 -11.85 56.70 0.50
CA TYR A 355 -13.23 56.31 0.67
C TYR A 355 -13.63 56.42 2.14
N THR A 356 -14.73 57.13 2.37
CA THR A 356 -15.44 57.29 3.63
C THR A 356 -15.82 55.94 4.23
N THR A 357 -15.44 55.72 5.49
CA THR A 357 -15.76 54.55 6.29
C THR A 357 -17.27 54.34 6.43
N TRP A 358 -17.80 53.31 5.79
CA TRP A 358 -19.10 52.75 6.13
C TRP A 358 -18.91 51.76 7.29
N GLN A 359 -19.34 52.13 8.50
CA GLN A 359 -19.38 51.23 9.65
C GLN A 359 -20.51 50.21 9.45
N ALA A 360 -20.16 48.93 9.36
CA ALA A 360 -21.14 47.86 9.42
C ALA A 360 -21.69 47.74 10.86
N PRO A 361 -23.01 47.57 11.05
CA PRO A 361 -23.57 47.31 12.38
C PRO A 361 -23.03 45.98 12.95
N PRO A 362 -22.85 45.88 14.28
CA PRO A 362 -22.32 44.67 14.89
C PRO A 362 -23.26 43.47 14.67
N PRO A 363 -22.71 42.25 14.53
CA PRO A 363 -23.51 41.06 14.32
C PRO A 363 -24.40 40.77 15.54
N PRO A 364 -25.62 40.23 15.35
CA PRO A 364 -26.49 39.85 16.46
C PRO A 364 -25.81 38.79 17.33
N ALA A 365 -25.91 38.96 18.64
CA ALA A 365 -25.31 38.13 19.66
C ALA A 365 -25.61 36.63 19.43
N ALA A 366 -24.57 35.81 19.59
CA ALA A 366 -24.66 34.37 19.55
C ALA A 366 -25.73 33.88 20.55
N VAL A 367 -26.78 33.27 20.04
CA VAL A 367 -27.74 32.52 20.86
C VAL A 367 -26.99 31.34 21.45
N VAL A 368 -26.62 31.48 22.72
CA VAL A 368 -26.11 30.41 23.57
C VAL A 368 -27.16 29.31 23.60
N ARG A 369 -26.87 28.16 22.98
CA ARG A 369 -27.70 26.97 23.16
C ARG A 369 -27.65 26.59 24.64
N PRO A 370 -28.79 26.42 25.33
CA PRO A 370 -28.77 25.92 26.70
C PRO A 370 -28.10 24.54 26.71
N VAL A 371 -27.09 24.42 27.57
CA VAL A 371 -26.45 23.16 27.93
C VAL A 371 -27.54 22.25 28.51
N VAL A 372 -27.77 21.11 27.88
CA VAL A 372 -28.64 20.06 28.44
C VAL A 372 -27.96 19.57 29.73
N PRO A 373 -28.62 19.66 30.90
CA PRO A 373 -28.03 19.11 32.11
C PRO A 373 -27.94 17.59 31.99
N VAL A 374 -26.74 17.07 32.23
CA VAL A 374 -26.48 15.64 32.44
C VAL A 374 -27.25 15.21 33.68
N VAL A 375 -28.28 14.38 33.49
CA VAL A 375 -28.99 13.73 34.59
C VAL A 375 -28.11 12.57 35.10
N PRO A 376 -27.82 12.50 36.41
CA PRO A 376 -27.03 11.42 36.98
C PRO A 376 -27.78 10.09 36.98
N VAL A 377 -27.00 9.03 36.81
CA VAL A 377 -27.34 7.63 36.93
C VAL A 377 -27.98 7.37 38.29
N GLN A 378 -29.24 6.94 38.31
CA GLN A 378 -29.81 5.99 39.28
C GLN A 378 -31.27 5.71 38.94
N GLN A 379 -31.56 4.47 38.53
CA GLN A 379 -32.47 3.57 39.25
C GLN A 379 -32.64 2.27 38.44
N VAL A 380 -32.24 1.18 39.08
CA VAL A 380 -32.51 -0.19 38.66
C VAL A 380 -34.01 -0.42 38.78
N VAL A 381 -34.67 -0.74 37.67
CA VAL A 381 -36.05 -1.24 37.67
C VAL A 381 -36.04 -2.67 37.10
N PRO A 382 -36.66 -3.64 37.79
CA PRO A 382 -36.54 -5.05 37.45
C PRO A 382 -37.27 -5.44 36.15
N LEU A 383 -36.70 -6.42 35.46
CA LEU A 383 -37.17 -7.04 34.23
C LEU A 383 -38.58 -7.65 34.40
N VAL A 384 -39.53 -7.18 33.61
CA VAL A 384 -40.80 -7.88 33.33
C VAL A 384 -40.65 -8.60 31.98
N PRO A 385 -40.88 -9.92 31.89
CA PRO A 385 -40.76 -10.65 30.63
C PRO A 385 -41.98 -10.37 29.75
N VAL A 386 -41.78 -9.57 28.70
CA VAL A 386 -42.77 -9.40 27.62
C VAL A 386 -42.65 -10.57 26.66
N GLN A 387 -43.59 -11.51 26.74
CA GLN A 387 -43.86 -12.47 25.66
C GLN A 387 -44.38 -11.70 24.44
N GLN A 388 -43.50 -11.42 23.48
CA GLN A 388 -43.91 -10.97 22.15
C GLN A 388 -43.88 -12.17 21.20
N GLN A 389 -45.09 -12.62 20.83
CA GLN A 389 -45.33 -13.50 19.69
C GLN A 389 -44.73 -12.84 18.43
N GLN A 390 -43.73 -13.48 17.83
CA GLN A 390 -43.28 -13.12 16.49
C GLN A 390 -44.26 -13.73 15.47
N GLN A 391 -45.15 -12.91 14.93
CA GLN A 391 -45.83 -13.24 13.68
C GLN A 391 -44.81 -13.15 12.55
N ILE A 392 -44.50 -14.29 11.95
CA ILE A 392 -43.67 -14.41 10.75
C ILE A 392 -44.51 -13.90 9.57
N VAL A 393 -44.18 -12.70 9.07
CA VAL A 393 -44.70 -12.21 7.79
C VAL A 393 -43.89 -12.88 6.67
N THR A 394 -44.41 -13.96 6.10
CA THR A 394 -43.85 -14.62 4.92
C THR A 394 -44.17 -13.79 3.67
N TRP A 395 -43.15 -13.23 3.04
CA TRP A 395 -43.27 -12.60 1.72
C TRP A 395 -43.26 -13.70 0.63
N PRO A 396 -44.15 -13.64 -0.38
CA PRO A 396 -44.15 -14.61 -1.47
C PRO A 396 -42.89 -14.46 -2.32
N GLN A 397 -42.21 -15.59 -2.56
CA GLN A 397 -41.03 -15.68 -3.42
C GLN A 397 -41.46 -15.62 -4.90
N PRO A 398 -40.83 -14.79 -5.76
CA PRO A 398 -41.08 -14.85 -7.19
C PRO A 398 -40.41 -16.09 -7.80
N SER A 399 -41.21 -17.01 -8.34
CA SER A 399 -40.76 -18.13 -9.16
C SER A 399 -40.43 -17.67 -10.58
N TYR A 400 -39.24 -18.00 -11.09
CA TYR A 400 -38.88 -17.81 -12.49
C TYR A 400 -38.70 -19.17 -13.15
N THR A 401 -39.43 -19.40 -14.25
CA THR A 401 -39.31 -20.57 -15.11
C THR A 401 -38.40 -20.23 -16.29
N ILE A 402 -37.33 -21.00 -16.48
CA ILE A 402 -36.42 -20.84 -17.61
C ILE A 402 -36.91 -21.77 -18.73
N HIS A 403 -37.34 -21.20 -19.85
CA HIS A 403 -37.66 -21.95 -21.06
C HIS A 403 -36.40 -22.06 -21.93
N TYR A 404 -36.01 -23.29 -22.25
CA TYR A 404 -35.05 -23.56 -23.33
C TYR A 404 -35.83 -23.88 -24.59
N HIS A 405 -35.66 -23.06 -25.63
CA HIS A 405 -36.08 -23.42 -26.98
C HIS A 405 -34.99 -24.27 -27.63
N ARG A 406 -35.44 -25.31 -28.32
CA ARG A 406 -34.64 -26.34 -28.98
C ARG A 406 -33.94 -25.82 -30.23
#